data_AF-A0A966TBM1-F1
#
_entry.id   AF-A0A966TBM1-F1
#
_cell.length_a   1.000
_cell.length_b   1.000
_cell.length_c   1.000
_cell.angle_alpha   90.00
_cell.angle_beta   90.00
_cell.angle_gamma   90.00
#
_symmetry.space_group_name_H-M   'P 1'
#
loop_
_entity.id
_entity.type
_entity.pdbx_description
1 polymer ?
#
loop_
_entity_poly.entity_id
_entity_poly.type
_entity_poly.pdbx_seq_one_letter_code
_entity_poly.pdbx_strand_id
1 'polypeptide(L)'
;DGRAPTPGTFIGNHDTGRTAMMIKAQSGAEGDELLARVNLGHSLLYLLRGAPVVYYGDEFGIIGVGGDKEARHDLFPTQVSSWSAQERVGSAPIGAGSSFDVQSHPVGEHLRTLAGLRKQFPVLWRGATLPRDRNDGAMAISRFDMADQREYVTLFNNSTEVRTLEFATSTPSAKFVAVWGDVVTVSTDADGFASVEIPPLSAAILRADSKFPIVKQAPVVTAGPDDFSELWLLGAETSESPQEVSFLIDDGRGWRRLAVDDSYPYRAFVAPDSLAAGATSRIVAVSRFADGTVVRGDITTFTNTK
;
A
#
# COMPACT_ATOMS: atom_id res chain seq x y z
N ASP A 1 15.25 -14.47 -5.32
CA ASP A 1 14.52 -14.80 -6.57
C ASP A 1 14.11 -13.52 -7.34
N GLY A 2 14.82 -12.40 -7.20
CA GLY A 2 14.49 -11.14 -7.88
C GLY A 2 13.24 -10.41 -7.37
N ARG A 3 12.41 -11.00 -6.49
CA ARG A 3 11.30 -10.27 -5.86
C ARG A 3 11.83 -9.45 -4.70
N ALA A 4 11.48 -8.16 -4.64
CA ALA A 4 11.76 -7.35 -3.48
C ALA A 4 10.99 -7.88 -2.25
N PRO A 5 11.64 -8.01 -1.08
CA PRO A 5 10.94 -8.35 0.16
C PRO A 5 9.84 -7.32 0.46
N THR A 6 8.75 -7.76 1.07
CA THR A 6 7.72 -6.85 1.57
C THR A 6 8.31 -6.00 2.71
N PRO A 7 8.40 -4.66 2.58
CA PRO A 7 8.97 -3.83 3.61
C PRO A 7 8.05 -3.75 4.83
N GLY A 8 8.64 -3.56 6.01
CA GLY A 8 7.90 -3.13 7.18
C GLY A 8 7.38 -1.70 6.98
N THR A 9 6.09 -1.49 7.20
CA THR A 9 5.44 -0.17 7.12
C THR A 9 4.99 0.25 8.50
N PHE A 10 5.10 1.54 8.82
CA PHE A 10 4.67 2.10 10.10
C PHE A 10 4.25 3.55 9.90
N ILE A 11 3.44 4.07 10.82
CA ILE A 11 2.93 5.46 10.82
C ILE A 11 3.26 6.20 12.11
N GLY A 12 4.02 5.57 13.01
CA GLY A 12 4.46 6.08 14.29
C GLY A 12 5.45 5.10 14.92
N ASN A 13 6.31 5.60 15.81
CA ASN A 13 7.28 4.79 16.53
C ASN A 13 7.72 5.49 17.83
N HIS A 14 8.72 4.92 18.51
CA HIS A 14 9.26 5.45 19.75
C HIS A 14 10.15 6.68 19.57
N ASP A 15 10.70 6.93 18.38
CA ASP A 15 11.67 8.01 18.13
C ASP A 15 10.95 9.31 17.77
N THR A 16 10.13 9.29 16.72
CA THR A 16 9.43 10.46 16.21
C THR A 16 8.17 10.79 17.00
N GLY A 17 7.67 9.82 17.77
CA GLY A 17 6.41 9.90 18.48
C GLY A 17 5.30 9.09 17.82
N ARG A 18 4.18 9.03 18.54
CA ARG A 18 3.02 8.21 18.16
C ARG A 18 2.19 8.89 17.09
N THR A 19 1.54 8.07 16.28
CA THR A 19 0.67 8.51 15.19
C THR A 19 -0.44 9.44 15.68
N ALA A 20 -1.08 9.09 16.80
CA ALA A 20 -2.17 9.89 17.36
C ALA A 20 -1.72 11.31 17.75
N MET A 21 -0.54 11.47 18.36
CA MET A 21 0.02 12.80 18.66
C MET A 21 0.24 13.60 17.39
N MET A 22 0.84 13.01 16.36
CA MET A 22 1.12 13.71 15.11
C MET A 22 -0.18 14.12 14.41
N ILE A 23 -1.17 13.24 14.33
CA ILE A 23 -2.49 13.54 13.74
C ILE A 23 -3.17 14.66 14.52
N LYS A 24 -3.23 14.58 15.85
CA LYS A 24 -3.83 15.60 16.71
C LYS A 24 -3.15 16.96 16.50
N ALA A 25 -1.82 16.99 16.53
CA ALA A 25 -1.05 18.22 16.39
C ALA A 25 -1.23 18.88 15.01
N GLN A 26 -1.32 18.10 13.93
CA GLN A 26 -1.46 18.63 12.57
C GLN A 26 -2.89 19.01 12.21
N SER A 27 -3.89 18.30 12.73
CA SER A 27 -5.31 18.53 12.40
C SER A 27 -6.03 19.44 13.39
N GLY A 28 -5.57 19.50 14.64
CA GLY A 28 -6.34 20.10 15.74
C GLY A 28 -7.59 19.29 16.12
N ALA A 29 -7.74 18.06 15.60
CA ALA A 29 -8.91 17.23 15.86
C ALA A 29 -8.93 16.69 17.30
N GLU A 30 -10.15 16.59 17.83
CA GLU A 30 -10.44 16.16 19.19
C GLU A 30 -11.57 15.11 19.17
N GLY A 31 -11.72 14.34 20.25
CA GLY A 31 -12.84 13.40 20.44
C GLY A 31 -13.04 12.44 19.27
N ASP A 32 -14.27 12.36 18.76
CA ASP A 32 -14.66 11.42 17.70
C ASP A 32 -13.96 11.70 16.36
N GLU A 33 -13.65 12.97 16.06
CA GLU A 33 -12.91 13.31 14.84
C GLU A 33 -11.48 12.77 14.91
N LEU A 34 -10.82 12.93 16.06
CA LEU A 34 -9.47 12.38 16.28
C LEU A 34 -9.48 10.86 16.15
N LEU A 35 -10.49 10.18 16.72
CA LEU A 35 -10.67 8.74 16.58
C LEU A 35 -10.83 8.34 15.11
N ALA A 36 -11.66 9.04 14.34
CA ALA A 36 -11.86 8.75 12.92
C ALA A 36 -10.56 8.91 12.12
N ARG A 37 -9.80 10.00 12.32
CA ARG A 37 -8.52 10.24 11.66
C ARG A 37 -7.46 9.19 12.02
N VAL A 38 -7.37 8.80 13.29
CA VAL A 38 -6.44 7.77 13.75
C VAL A 38 -6.80 6.40 13.16
N ASN A 39 -8.08 6.06 13.12
CA ASN A 39 -8.54 4.83 12.47
C ASN A 39 -8.29 4.85 10.96
N LEU A 40 -8.47 6.00 10.28
CA LEU A 40 -8.11 6.16 8.87
C LEU A 40 -6.60 5.96 8.64
N GLY A 41 -5.74 6.50 9.50
CA GLY A 41 -4.29 6.26 9.46
C GLY A 41 -3.95 4.77 9.54
N HIS A 42 -4.58 4.03 10.46
CA HIS A 42 -4.42 2.59 10.56
C HIS A 42 -5.00 1.83 9.35
N SER A 43 -6.12 2.30 8.79
CA SER A 43 -6.66 1.74 7.54
C SER A 43 -5.67 1.88 6.39
N LEU A 44 -5.03 3.04 6.22
CA LEU A 44 -3.96 3.22 5.23
C LEU A 44 -2.80 2.24 5.48
N LEU A 45 -2.35 2.12 6.73
CA LEU A 45 -1.27 1.20 7.10
C LEU A 45 -1.58 -0.27 6.74
N TYR A 46 -2.83 -0.71 6.96
CA TYR A 46 -3.23 -2.11 6.76
C TYR A 46 -3.74 -2.43 5.35
N LEU A 47 -4.29 -1.46 4.62
CA LEU A 47 -4.91 -1.71 3.32
C LEU A 47 -3.97 -1.43 2.14
N LEU A 48 -2.85 -0.74 2.39
CA LEU A 48 -1.75 -0.60 1.43
C LEU A 48 -0.76 -1.79 1.49
N ARG A 49 0.06 -1.92 0.45
CA ARG A 49 1.12 -2.95 0.38
C ARG A 49 2.17 -2.69 1.46
N GLY A 50 2.58 -3.75 2.14
CA GLY A 50 3.56 -3.68 3.23
C GLY A 50 3.26 -4.70 4.32
N ALA A 51 4.18 -4.82 5.27
CA ALA A 51 4.00 -5.56 6.51
C ALA A 51 3.77 -4.54 7.64
N PRO A 52 2.51 -4.32 8.06
CA PRO A 52 2.18 -3.24 9.00
C PRO A 52 2.77 -3.53 10.38
N VAL A 53 3.47 -2.53 10.92
CA VAL A 53 4.03 -2.52 12.26
C VAL A 53 3.25 -1.48 13.07
N VAL A 54 2.55 -1.95 14.10
CA VAL A 54 1.84 -1.12 15.06
C VAL A 54 2.73 -0.93 16.29
N TYR A 55 2.87 0.31 16.75
CA TYR A 55 3.64 0.59 17.94
C TYR A 55 2.78 0.33 19.18
N TYR A 56 3.35 -0.34 20.18
CA TYR A 56 2.58 -0.80 21.35
C TYR A 56 1.86 0.37 22.03
N GLY A 57 0.62 0.15 22.44
CA GLY A 57 -0.19 1.20 23.07
C GLY A 57 -1.07 1.99 22.10
N ASP A 58 -0.78 1.95 20.80
CA ASP A 58 -1.65 2.61 19.80
C ASP A 58 -3.03 1.93 19.78
N GLU A 59 -3.08 0.61 19.99
CA GLU A 59 -4.32 -0.16 20.14
C GLU A 59 -5.16 0.26 21.36
N PHE A 60 -4.52 0.86 22.36
CA PHE A 60 -5.15 1.43 23.55
C PHE A 60 -5.32 2.96 23.47
N GLY A 61 -5.12 3.55 22.29
CA GLY A 61 -5.35 4.97 22.04
C GLY A 61 -4.35 5.91 22.71
N ILE A 62 -3.16 5.44 23.08
CA ILE A 62 -2.15 6.30 23.70
C ILE A 62 -1.75 7.39 22.70
N ILE A 63 -1.91 8.66 23.10
CA ILE A 63 -1.57 9.80 22.25
C ILE A 63 -0.07 10.09 22.36
N GLY A 64 0.49 10.11 23.58
CA GLY A 64 1.84 10.61 23.82
C GLY A 64 1.90 12.14 23.84
N VAL A 65 2.96 12.71 24.44
CA VAL A 65 3.16 14.17 24.49
C VAL A 65 4.40 14.63 23.70
N GLY A 66 5.09 13.71 23.03
CA GLY A 66 6.30 13.98 22.25
C GLY A 66 6.91 12.71 21.65
N GLY A 67 8.16 12.80 21.22
CA GLY A 67 8.98 11.66 20.79
C GLY A 67 9.87 11.10 21.92
N ASP A 68 10.73 10.14 21.57
CA ASP A 68 11.64 9.44 22.48
C ASP A 68 10.97 8.94 23.77
N LYS A 69 11.35 9.49 24.94
CA LYS A 69 10.84 9.05 26.26
C LYS A 69 9.34 9.34 26.42
N GLU A 70 8.86 10.42 25.81
CA GLU A 70 7.47 10.85 25.88
C GLU A 70 6.52 9.99 25.02
N ALA A 71 7.09 9.08 24.21
CA ALA A 71 6.34 8.07 23.45
C ALA A 71 6.36 6.69 24.15
N ARG A 72 7.08 6.52 25.26
CA ARG A 72 7.34 5.22 25.91
C ARG A 72 6.51 5.01 27.20
N HIS A 73 5.21 5.25 27.08
CA HIS A 73 4.24 5.10 28.17
C HIS A 73 4.15 3.68 28.69
N ASP A 74 3.99 3.51 30.00
CA ASP A 74 3.67 2.21 30.58
C ASP A 74 2.23 1.76 30.22
N LEU A 75 2.05 0.47 29.93
CA LEU A 75 0.74 -0.16 29.74
C LEU A 75 0.17 -0.71 31.06
N PHE A 76 1.00 -0.84 32.10
CA PHE A 76 0.64 -1.32 33.43
C PHE A 76 0.19 -0.18 34.36
N PRO A 77 -0.29 -0.48 35.58
CA PRO A 77 -0.60 0.53 36.58
C PRO A 77 0.55 1.51 36.79
N THR A 78 0.26 2.80 36.67
CA THR A 78 1.27 3.87 36.70
C THR A 78 1.05 4.83 37.86
N GLN A 79 2.16 5.27 38.46
CA GLN A 79 2.20 6.38 39.43
C GLN A 79 2.61 7.70 38.78
N VAL A 80 2.94 7.70 37.49
CA VAL A 80 3.34 8.90 36.74
C VAL A 80 2.08 9.69 36.43
N SER A 81 1.92 10.83 37.10
CA SER A 81 0.70 11.66 37.02
C SER A 81 0.37 12.07 35.59
N SER A 82 1.36 12.46 34.79
CA SER A 82 1.18 12.82 33.38
C SER A 82 0.66 11.68 32.51
N TRP A 83 0.98 10.43 32.84
CA TRP A 83 0.47 9.26 32.10
C TRP A 83 -0.93 8.86 32.58
N SER A 84 -1.16 8.93 33.90
CA SER A 84 -2.45 8.59 34.49
C SER A 84 -3.60 9.50 34.01
N ALA A 85 -3.29 10.77 33.76
CA ALA A 85 -4.25 11.80 33.34
C ALA A 85 -4.26 12.01 31.82
N GLN A 86 -3.42 11.31 31.04
CA GLN A 86 -3.35 11.54 29.61
C GLN A 86 -4.64 11.10 28.91
N GLU A 87 -5.17 12.01 28.11
CA GLU A 87 -6.23 11.72 27.15
C GLU A 87 -5.85 10.56 26.22
N ARG A 88 -6.85 9.75 25.87
CA ARG A 88 -6.70 8.67 24.91
C ARG A 88 -7.65 8.84 23.74
N VAL A 89 -7.23 8.37 22.57
CA VAL A 89 -8.06 8.37 21.37
C VAL A 89 -9.26 7.44 21.60
N GLY A 90 -10.45 8.00 21.71
CA GLY A 90 -11.69 7.23 21.85
C GLY A 90 -11.91 6.60 23.22
N SER A 91 -11.18 7.01 24.26
CA SER A 91 -11.43 6.57 25.64
C SER A 91 -10.97 7.60 26.68
N ALA A 92 -11.48 7.48 27.90
CA ALA A 92 -11.01 8.28 29.03
C ALA A 92 -9.58 7.87 29.45
N PRO A 93 -8.85 8.75 30.18
CA PRO A 93 -7.58 8.37 30.79
C PRO A 93 -7.72 7.14 31.70
N ILE A 94 -6.67 6.31 31.78
CA ILE A 94 -6.66 5.09 32.61
C ILE A 94 -6.54 5.35 34.12
N GLY A 95 -6.24 6.59 34.53
CA GLY A 95 -5.89 6.87 35.92
C GLY A 95 -4.70 6.03 36.36
N ALA A 96 -4.76 5.45 37.56
CA ALA A 96 -3.73 4.56 38.08
C ALA A 96 -3.89 3.09 37.63
N GLY A 97 -4.85 2.79 36.74
CA GLY A 97 -5.15 1.44 36.26
C GLY A 97 -4.23 0.97 35.14
N SER A 98 -4.53 -0.19 34.55
CA SER A 98 -3.79 -0.71 33.39
C SER A 98 -4.52 -0.45 32.07
N SER A 99 -3.78 -0.23 30.99
CA SER A 99 -4.34 -0.25 29.63
C SER A 99 -5.04 -1.58 29.31
N PHE A 100 -4.57 -2.70 29.87
CA PHE A 100 -5.14 -4.03 29.64
C PHE A 100 -6.51 -4.22 30.31
N ASP A 101 -6.91 -3.36 31.24
CA ASP A 101 -8.25 -3.37 31.84
C ASP A 101 -9.32 -2.87 30.84
N VAL A 102 -8.89 -2.20 29.76
CA VAL A 102 -9.76 -1.69 28.68
C VAL A 102 -9.95 -2.76 27.60
N GLN A 103 -11.02 -3.55 27.71
CA GLN A 103 -11.25 -4.73 26.87
C GLN A 103 -11.75 -4.41 25.44
N SER A 104 -12.50 -3.32 25.24
CA SER A 104 -13.15 -2.97 23.97
C SER A 104 -12.74 -1.58 23.48
N HIS A 105 -11.44 -1.32 23.45
CA HIS A 105 -10.92 -0.04 22.97
C HIS A 105 -11.22 0.14 21.47
N PRO A 106 -11.81 1.27 21.02
CA PRO A 106 -12.29 1.43 19.64
C PRO A 106 -11.16 1.33 18.59
N VAL A 107 -9.96 1.85 18.90
CA VAL A 107 -8.79 1.70 18.01
C VAL A 107 -8.36 0.23 17.91
N GLY A 108 -8.39 -0.51 19.03
CA GLY A 108 -8.05 -1.93 19.08
C GLY A 108 -9.03 -2.79 18.29
N GLU A 109 -10.33 -2.51 18.36
CA GLU A 109 -11.35 -3.20 17.56
C GLU A 109 -11.20 -2.93 16.06
N HIS A 110 -10.86 -1.68 15.69
CA HIS A 110 -10.57 -1.32 14.31
C HIS A 110 -9.35 -2.09 13.77
N LEU A 111 -8.25 -2.13 14.53
CA LEU A 111 -7.06 -2.92 14.19
C LEU A 111 -7.36 -4.42 14.06
N ARG A 112 -8.17 -4.99 14.95
CA ARG A 112 -8.63 -6.40 14.84
C ARG A 112 -9.40 -6.63 13.54
N THR A 113 -10.29 -5.71 13.18
CA THR A 113 -11.05 -5.77 11.93
C THR A 113 -10.11 -5.74 10.72
N LEU A 114 -9.18 -4.80 10.68
CA LEU A 114 -8.19 -4.67 9.61
C LEU A 114 -7.28 -5.90 9.48
N ALA A 115 -6.85 -6.48 10.61
CA ALA A 115 -6.08 -7.73 10.62
C ALA A 115 -6.91 -8.91 10.06
N GLY A 116 -8.20 -8.98 10.41
CA GLY A 116 -9.15 -9.93 9.85
C GLY A 116 -9.28 -9.80 8.32
N LEU A 117 -9.42 -8.57 7.81
CA LEU A 117 -9.49 -8.30 6.37
C LEU A 117 -8.24 -8.78 5.64
N ARG A 118 -7.03 -8.49 6.15
CA ARG A 118 -5.78 -8.94 5.52
C ARG A 118 -5.64 -10.46 5.50
N LYS A 119 -6.16 -11.15 6.53
CA LYS A 119 -6.20 -12.61 6.57
C LYS A 119 -7.19 -13.17 5.55
N GLN A 120 -8.37 -12.56 5.43
CA GLN A 120 -9.43 -12.98 4.52
C GLN A 120 -9.10 -12.68 3.05
N PHE A 121 -8.43 -11.56 2.78
CA PHE A 121 -8.12 -11.06 1.44
C PHE A 121 -6.61 -10.87 1.27
N PRO A 122 -5.85 -11.95 0.95
CA PRO A 122 -4.40 -11.86 0.80
C PRO A 122 -3.91 -10.83 -0.23
N VAL A 123 -4.76 -10.48 -1.20
CA VAL A 123 -4.53 -9.39 -2.16
C VAL A 123 -4.13 -8.07 -1.49
N LEU A 124 -4.60 -7.79 -0.28
CA LEU A 124 -4.27 -6.57 0.46
C LEU A 124 -2.80 -6.48 0.90
N TRP A 125 -2.10 -7.61 1.01
CA TRP A 125 -0.69 -7.60 1.42
C TRP A 125 0.29 -8.10 0.35
N ARG A 126 -0.16 -8.99 -0.55
CA ARG A 126 0.68 -9.54 -1.63
C ARG A 126 0.33 -9.02 -3.03
N GLY A 127 -0.86 -8.46 -3.22
CA GLY A 127 -1.34 -8.06 -4.53
C GLY A 127 -0.55 -6.87 -5.07
N ALA A 128 -0.30 -6.91 -6.38
CA ALA A 128 0.18 -5.78 -7.17
C ALA A 128 -0.62 -4.52 -6.87
N THR A 129 0.02 -3.36 -6.94
CA THR A 129 -0.60 -2.07 -6.64
C THR A 129 -0.60 -1.19 -7.88
N LEU A 130 -1.74 -0.57 -8.19
CA LEU A 130 -1.83 0.46 -9.22
C LEU A 130 -2.62 1.66 -8.67
N PRO A 131 -1.96 2.80 -8.38
CA PRO A 131 -2.64 4.04 -8.07
C PRO A 131 -3.56 4.46 -9.23
N ARG A 132 -4.79 4.87 -8.92
CA ARG A 132 -5.80 5.23 -9.92
C ARG A 132 -6.05 6.73 -9.97
N ASP A 133 -6.56 7.26 -8.87
CA ASP A 133 -6.85 8.69 -8.75
C ASP A 133 -6.55 9.17 -7.34
N ARG A 134 -6.25 10.47 -7.24
CA ARG A 134 -6.16 11.21 -5.99
C ARG A 134 -6.63 12.64 -6.22
N ASN A 135 -7.55 13.11 -5.39
CA ASN A 135 -8.02 14.49 -5.39
C ASN A 135 -8.49 14.87 -3.98
N ASP A 136 -8.35 16.14 -3.60
CA ASP A 136 -8.98 16.74 -2.41
C ASP A 136 -8.98 15.90 -1.10
N GLY A 137 -7.87 15.20 -0.84
CA GLY A 137 -7.68 14.36 0.35
C GLY A 137 -8.22 12.93 0.24
N ALA A 138 -8.73 12.53 -0.92
CA ALA A 138 -9.17 11.19 -1.25
C ALA A 138 -8.23 10.50 -2.25
N MET A 139 -8.21 9.16 -2.22
CA MET A 139 -7.36 8.34 -3.08
C MET A 139 -7.98 6.98 -3.36
N ALA A 140 -7.85 6.52 -4.61
CA ALA A 140 -8.23 5.19 -5.08
C ALA A 140 -7.00 4.43 -5.57
N ILE A 141 -6.87 3.17 -5.14
CA ILE A 141 -5.76 2.29 -5.52
C ILE A 141 -6.32 0.91 -5.85
N SER A 142 -5.99 0.40 -7.04
CA SER A 142 -6.30 -0.97 -7.42
C SER A 142 -5.28 -1.95 -6.84
N ARG A 143 -5.78 -3.11 -6.43
CA ARG A 143 -5.01 -4.28 -6.00
C ARG A 143 -5.44 -5.50 -6.80
N PHE A 144 -4.49 -6.27 -7.33
CA PHE A 144 -4.81 -7.40 -8.20
C PHE A 144 -4.52 -8.74 -7.53
N ASP A 145 -5.55 -9.58 -7.43
CA ASP A 145 -5.37 -11.00 -7.13
C ASP A 145 -5.16 -11.74 -8.45
N MET A 146 -3.90 -12.11 -8.71
CA MET A 146 -3.50 -12.82 -9.92
C MET A 146 -3.97 -14.27 -9.93
N ALA A 147 -4.26 -14.90 -8.78
CA ALA A 147 -4.73 -16.28 -8.72
C ALA A 147 -6.22 -16.37 -9.08
N ASP A 148 -7.02 -15.43 -8.58
CA ASP A 148 -8.46 -15.36 -8.89
C ASP A 148 -8.76 -14.53 -10.13
N GLN A 149 -7.75 -13.84 -10.68
CA GLN A 149 -7.88 -12.84 -11.75
C GLN A 149 -8.94 -11.81 -11.38
N ARG A 150 -8.81 -11.22 -10.19
CA ARG A 150 -9.78 -10.28 -9.59
C ARG A 150 -9.12 -8.97 -9.25
N GLU A 151 -9.80 -7.87 -9.58
CA GLU A 151 -9.42 -6.53 -9.15
C GLU A 151 -10.17 -6.16 -7.86
N TYR A 152 -9.44 -5.55 -6.95
CA TYR A 152 -9.95 -4.88 -5.76
C TYR A 152 -9.59 -3.40 -5.85
N VAL A 153 -10.41 -2.53 -5.27
CA VAL A 153 -10.09 -1.11 -5.14
C VAL A 153 -10.16 -0.73 -3.67
N THR A 154 -9.05 -0.23 -3.14
CA THR A 154 -9.01 0.39 -1.81
C THR A 154 -9.23 1.88 -1.95
N LEU A 155 -10.14 2.42 -1.15
CA LEU A 155 -10.59 3.80 -1.17
C LEU A 155 -10.28 4.44 0.17
N PHE A 156 -9.85 5.70 0.15
CA PHE A 156 -9.55 6.49 1.34
C PHE A 156 -10.04 7.91 1.15
N ASN A 157 -10.59 8.52 2.20
CA ASN A 157 -10.97 9.92 2.22
C ASN A 157 -10.57 10.56 3.56
N ASN A 158 -9.60 11.46 3.54
CA ASN A 158 -9.14 12.24 4.70
C ASN A 158 -9.85 13.61 4.84
N SER A 159 -10.80 13.90 3.96
CA SER A 159 -11.69 15.06 4.09
C SER A 159 -12.74 14.84 5.17
N THR A 160 -13.22 15.93 5.76
CA THR A 160 -14.42 15.97 6.63
C THR A 160 -15.72 16.02 5.82
N GLU A 161 -15.63 15.98 4.50
CA GLU A 161 -16.75 15.96 3.56
C GLU A 161 -16.72 14.68 2.71
N VAL A 162 -17.87 14.32 2.14
CA VAL A 162 -17.92 13.27 1.10
C VAL A 162 -17.05 13.69 -0.08
N ARG A 163 -16.28 12.75 -0.62
CA ARG A 163 -15.46 12.95 -1.82
C ARG A 163 -15.85 11.97 -2.91
N THR A 164 -15.84 12.43 -4.15
CA THR A 164 -16.08 11.61 -5.33
C THR A 164 -14.77 11.40 -6.07
N LEU A 165 -14.42 10.16 -6.34
CA LEU A 165 -13.29 9.80 -7.19
C LEU A 165 -13.81 9.22 -8.50
N GLU A 166 -13.21 9.65 -9.60
CA GLU A 166 -13.53 9.16 -10.93
C GLU A 166 -12.27 8.59 -11.58
N PHE A 167 -12.30 7.31 -11.93
CA PHE A 167 -11.10 6.62 -12.39
C PHE A 167 -11.39 5.41 -13.28
N ALA A 168 -10.47 5.13 -14.18
CA ALA A 168 -10.46 3.89 -14.95
C ALA A 168 -9.95 2.72 -14.09
N THR A 169 -10.70 1.63 -14.09
CA THR A 169 -10.31 0.32 -13.54
C THR A 169 -9.71 -0.57 -14.63
N SER A 170 -9.18 -1.73 -14.27
CA SER A 170 -8.76 -2.73 -15.26
C SER A 170 -9.86 -3.75 -15.54
N THR A 171 -11.07 -3.58 -14.99
CA THR A 171 -12.19 -4.52 -15.14
C THR A 171 -13.41 -3.79 -15.71
N PRO A 172 -13.54 -3.71 -17.05
CA PRO A 172 -14.68 -3.06 -17.69
C PRO A 172 -15.98 -3.84 -17.53
N SER A 173 -17.10 -3.12 -17.60
CA SER A 173 -18.46 -3.67 -17.55
C SER A 173 -18.71 -4.61 -16.37
N ALA A 174 -18.19 -4.25 -15.19
CA ALA A 174 -18.21 -5.07 -13.99
C ALA A 174 -18.87 -4.34 -12.82
N LYS A 175 -19.37 -5.10 -11.83
CA LYS A 175 -19.77 -4.53 -10.55
C LYS A 175 -18.63 -4.64 -9.56
N PHE A 176 -18.39 -3.55 -8.86
CA PHE A 176 -17.45 -3.47 -7.75
C PHE A 176 -18.25 -3.44 -6.45
N VAL A 177 -18.32 -4.58 -5.78
CA VAL A 177 -19.11 -4.80 -4.57
C VAL A 177 -18.26 -4.49 -3.34
N ALA A 178 -18.82 -3.74 -2.39
CA ALA A 178 -18.17 -3.46 -1.11
C ALA A 178 -17.95 -4.76 -0.33
N VAL A 179 -16.70 -5.02 0.05
CA VAL A 179 -16.34 -6.11 0.97
C VAL A 179 -16.03 -5.60 2.38
N TRP A 180 -15.79 -4.29 2.51
CA TRP A 180 -15.64 -3.58 3.78
C TRP A 180 -15.78 -2.06 3.59
N GLY A 181 -16.22 -1.35 4.62
CA GLY A 181 -16.47 0.10 4.60
C GLY A 181 -17.87 0.45 4.09
N ASP A 182 -18.30 1.68 4.37
CA ASP A 182 -19.63 2.19 4.01
C ASP A 182 -19.58 2.89 2.64
N VAL A 183 -19.53 2.08 1.59
CA VAL A 183 -19.60 2.55 0.19
C VAL A 183 -20.59 1.71 -0.58
N VAL A 184 -21.29 2.34 -1.52
CA VAL A 184 -22.25 1.64 -2.38
C VAL A 184 -21.52 0.79 -3.42
N THR A 185 -22.20 -0.25 -3.91
CA THR A 185 -21.71 -0.99 -5.08
C THR A 185 -21.70 -0.06 -6.28
N VAL A 186 -20.59 -0.03 -7.02
CA VAL A 186 -20.43 0.77 -8.24
C VAL A 186 -20.31 -0.13 -9.45
N SER A 187 -20.67 0.37 -10.64
CA SER A 187 -20.48 -0.35 -11.90
C SER A 187 -19.50 0.41 -12.78
N THR A 188 -18.68 -0.32 -13.52
CA THR A 188 -17.80 0.26 -14.54
C THR A 188 -18.47 0.22 -15.91
N ASP A 189 -18.18 1.21 -16.74
CA ASP A 189 -18.63 1.22 -18.14
C ASP A 189 -17.77 0.30 -19.04
N ALA A 190 -17.98 0.37 -20.35
CA ALA A 190 -17.24 -0.42 -21.34
C ALA A 190 -15.74 -0.12 -21.37
N ASP A 191 -15.34 1.08 -20.95
CA ASP A 191 -13.95 1.53 -20.89
C ASP A 191 -13.33 1.31 -19.49
N GLY A 192 -14.11 0.77 -18.54
CA GLY A 192 -13.66 0.48 -17.19
C GLY A 192 -13.77 1.66 -16.22
N PHE A 193 -14.41 2.76 -16.61
CA PHE A 193 -14.53 3.94 -15.79
C PHE A 193 -15.56 3.78 -14.68
N ALA A 194 -15.21 4.20 -13.46
CA ALA A 194 -16.09 4.22 -12.30
C ALA A 194 -16.08 5.60 -11.64
N SER A 195 -17.23 5.97 -11.06
CA SER A 195 -17.38 7.13 -10.16
C SER A 195 -17.83 6.62 -8.80
N VAL A 196 -17.11 7.00 -7.73
CA VAL A 196 -17.29 6.45 -6.39
C VAL A 196 -17.32 7.56 -5.34
N GLU A 197 -18.39 7.62 -4.56
CA GLU A 197 -18.49 8.47 -3.37
C GLU A 197 -17.91 7.76 -2.14
N ILE A 198 -17.09 8.47 -1.36
CA ILE A 198 -16.42 7.98 -0.18
C ILE A 198 -16.79 8.86 1.01
N PRO A 199 -17.36 8.31 2.10
CA PRO A 199 -17.72 9.10 3.28
C PRO A 199 -16.52 9.85 3.90
N PRO A 200 -16.77 10.93 4.67
CA PRO A 200 -15.73 11.64 5.42
C PRO A 200 -14.87 10.72 6.28
N LEU A 201 -13.58 11.01 6.39
CA LEU A 201 -12.63 10.36 7.30
C LEU A 201 -12.71 8.82 7.30
N SER A 202 -12.91 8.23 6.12
CA SER A 202 -13.24 6.81 5.98
C SER A 202 -12.35 6.09 4.99
N ALA A 203 -12.39 4.76 5.05
CA ALA A 203 -11.78 3.88 4.07
C ALA A 203 -12.75 2.76 3.71
N ALA A 204 -12.58 2.21 2.51
CA ALA A 204 -13.40 1.11 2.02
C ALA A 204 -12.64 0.21 1.05
N ILE A 205 -13.18 -0.97 0.80
CA ILE A 205 -12.66 -1.94 -0.16
C ILE A 205 -13.80 -2.41 -1.04
N LEU A 206 -13.63 -2.23 -2.34
CA LEU A 206 -14.49 -2.79 -3.37
C LEU A 206 -13.79 -3.99 -4.03
N ARG A 207 -14.58 -4.98 -4.48
CA ARG A 207 -14.11 -6.14 -5.24
C ARG A 207 -14.92 -6.27 -6.53
N ALA A 208 -14.24 -6.43 -7.66
CA ALA A 208 -14.88 -6.76 -8.93
C ALA A 208 -15.58 -8.12 -8.87
N ASP A 209 -16.78 -8.21 -9.42
CA ASP A 209 -17.54 -9.47 -9.51
C ASP A 209 -17.05 -10.37 -10.66
N SER A 210 -16.39 -9.80 -11.67
CA SER A 210 -15.90 -10.48 -12.86
C SER A 210 -14.36 -10.52 -12.94
N LYS A 211 -13.83 -11.30 -13.90
CA LYS A 211 -12.39 -11.36 -14.17
C LYS A 211 -11.97 -10.15 -15.01
N PHE A 212 -10.85 -9.50 -14.67
CA PHE A 212 -10.26 -8.50 -15.58
C PHE A 212 -9.79 -9.16 -16.89
N PRO A 213 -9.94 -8.51 -18.06
CA PRO A 213 -9.44 -9.02 -19.33
C PRO A 213 -7.92 -9.15 -19.34
N ILE A 214 -7.41 -10.08 -20.15
CA ILE A 214 -5.97 -10.28 -20.37
C ILE A 214 -5.70 -10.02 -21.85
N VAL A 215 -5.01 -8.91 -22.12
CA VAL A 215 -4.46 -8.57 -23.42
C VAL A 215 -2.97 -8.89 -23.38
N LYS A 216 -2.55 -9.85 -24.20
CA LYS A 216 -1.17 -10.34 -24.19
C LYS A 216 -0.33 -9.51 -25.15
N GLN A 217 0.70 -8.87 -24.63
CA GLN A 217 1.68 -8.13 -25.41
C GLN A 217 3.08 -8.49 -24.94
N ALA A 218 4.02 -8.61 -25.89
CA ALA A 218 5.42 -8.79 -25.55
C ALA A 218 5.96 -7.49 -24.93
N PRO A 219 6.61 -7.56 -23.75
CA PRO A 219 7.18 -6.36 -23.13
C PRO A 219 8.32 -5.81 -23.98
N VAL A 220 8.39 -4.48 -24.11
CA VAL A 220 9.50 -3.79 -24.78
C VAL A 220 10.42 -3.24 -23.70
N VAL A 221 11.60 -3.83 -23.56
CA VAL A 221 12.57 -3.44 -22.53
C VAL A 221 13.41 -2.24 -22.99
N THR A 222 13.56 -1.27 -22.10
CA THR A 222 14.44 -0.10 -22.27
C THR A 222 15.49 -0.07 -21.17
N ALA A 223 16.61 0.62 -21.41
CA ALA A 223 17.65 0.83 -20.44
C ALA A 223 18.14 2.28 -20.53
N GLY A 224 18.28 2.94 -19.38
CA GLY A 224 18.76 4.32 -19.29
C GLY A 224 19.26 4.65 -17.89
N PRO A 225 19.88 5.84 -17.70
CA PRO A 225 20.20 6.30 -16.36
C PRO A 225 18.91 6.52 -15.55
N ASP A 226 18.95 6.24 -14.25
CA ASP A 226 17.91 6.66 -13.32
C ASP A 226 18.15 8.11 -12.87
N ASP A 227 17.08 8.90 -12.74
CA ASP A 227 17.18 10.32 -12.38
C ASP A 227 17.41 10.56 -10.88
N PHE A 228 17.08 9.57 -10.04
CA PHE A 228 17.10 9.70 -8.57
C PHE A 228 18.25 8.93 -7.91
N SER A 229 18.99 8.14 -8.69
CA SER A 229 20.06 7.30 -8.20
C SER A 229 21.21 7.20 -9.20
N GLU A 230 22.35 6.71 -8.75
CA GLU A 230 23.48 6.43 -9.64
C GLU A 230 23.30 5.11 -10.43
N LEU A 231 22.14 4.47 -10.36
CA LEU A 231 21.85 3.18 -10.99
C LEU A 231 21.50 3.30 -12.49
N TRP A 232 21.52 2.17 -13.19
CA TRP A 232 20.85 1.99 -14.47
C TRP A 232 19.41 1.55 -14.23
N LEU A 233 18.46 2.25 -14.82
CA LEU A 233 17.04 1.89 -14.84
C LEU A 233 16.74 1.03 -16.08
N LEU A 234 16.20 -0.16 -15.85
CA LEU A 234 15.54 -0.95 -16.88
C LEU A 234 14.02 -0.73 -16.77
N GLY A 235 13.40 -0.26 -17.84
CA GLY A 235 11.95 -0.12 -17.95
C GLY A 235 11.34 -1.21 -18.84
N ALA A 236 10.06 -1.50 -18.68
CA ALA A 236 9.33 -2.36 -19.60
C ALA A 236 7.97 -1.74 -19.95
N GLU A 237 7.79 -1.41 -21.22
CA GLU A 237 6.50 -1.03 -21.80
C GLU A 237 5.70 -2.27 -22.17
N THR A 238 4.42 -2.31 -21.83
CA THR A 238 3.59 -3.51 -21.92
C THR A 238 2.14 -3.19 -22.27
N SER A 239 1.29 -4.22 -22.32
CA SER A 239 -0.17 -4.02 -22.27
C SER A 239 -0.59 -3.39 -20.93
N GLU A 240 -1.79 -2.79 -20.90
CA GLU A 240 -2.44 -2.27 -19.69
C GLU A 240 -2.99 -3.37 -18.75
N SER A 241 -2.97 -4.63 -19.19
CA SER A 241 -3.42 -5.76 -18.36
C SER A 241 -2.55 -5.93 -17.12
N PRO A 242 -3.14 -6.18 -15.94
CA PRO A 242 -2.40 -6.53 -14.74
C PRO A 242 -1.53 -7.77 -14.96
N GLN A 243 -0.25 -7.67 -14.62
CA GLN A 243 0.77 -8.69 -14.88
C GLN A 243 2.00 -8.50 -13.99
N GLU A 244 2.86 -9.49 -13.99
CA GLU A 244 4.19 -9.43 -13.39
C GLU A 244 5.26 -9.39 -14.48
N VAL A 245 6.27 -8.53 -14.35
CA VAL A 245 7.39 -8.42 -15.29
C VAL A 245 8.68 -8.88 -14.61
N SER A 246 9.28 -9.93 -15.16
CA SER A 246 10.64 -10.36 -14.79
C SER A 246 11.66 -9.73 -15.73
N PHE A 247 12.67 -9.08 -15.15
CA PHE A 247 13.83 -8.55 -15.88
C PHE A 247 14.99 -9.52 -15.77
N LEU A 248 15.60 -9.87 -16.90
CA LEU A 248 16.76 -10.75 -16.96
C LEU A 248 17.93 -10.03 -17.64
N ILE A 249 19.13 -10.37 -17.21
CA ILE A 249 20.39 -9.88 -17.79
C ILE A 249 21.31 -11.05 -18.10
N ASP A 250 22.10 -10.89 -19.16
CA ASP A 250 23.29 -11.68 -19.43
C ASP A 250 24.46 -10.73 -19.71
N ASP A 251 25.38 -10.69 -18.75
CA ASP A 251 26.60 -9.90 -18.73
C ASP A 251 27.84 -10.72 -19.13
N GLY A 252 27.64 -11.83 -19.85
CA GLY A 252 28.68 -12.79 -20.23
C GLY A 252 28.78 -13.99 -19.28
N ARG A 253 28.01 -13.99 -18.18
CA ARG A 253 27.91 -15.11 -17.22
C ARG A 253 26.69 -16.01 -17.46
N GLY A 254 25.92 -15.74 -18.51
CA GLY A 254 24.65 -16.40 -18.79
C GLY A 254 23.46 -15.66 -18.17
N TRP A 255 22.26 -16.02 -18.63
CA TRP A 255 21.03 -15.36 -18.20
C TRP A 255 20.74 -15.56 -16.71
N ARG A 256 20.53 -14.45 -16.00
CA ARG A 256 20.06 -14.42 -14.60
C ARG A 256 18.93 -13.42 -14.44
N ARG A 257 18.02 -13.70 -13.50
CA ARG A 257 16.95 -12.76 -13.14
C ARG A 257 17.50 -11.64 -12.26
N LEU A 258 17.27 -10.40 -12.68
CA LEU A 258 17.59 -9.20 -11.91
C LEU A 258 16.49 -8.89 -10.91
N ALA A 259 15.29 -8.68 -11.41
CA ALA A 259 14.15 -8.28 -10.62
C ALA A 259 12.85 -8.89 -11.15
N VAL A 260 11.85 -8.86 -10.29
CA VAL A 260 10.46 -9.13 -10.59
C VAL A 260 9.67 -7.94 -10.06
N ASP A 261 8.99 -7.23 -10.96
CA ASP A 261 8.12 -6.12 -10.60
C ASP A 261 6.68 -6.45 -11.01
N ASP A 262 5.76 -6.26 -10.10
CA ASP A 262 4.33 -6.55 -10.27
C ASP A 262 3.49 -5.27 -10.27
N SER A 263 4.09 -4.10 -10.12
CA SER A 263 3.38 -2.83 -9.96
C SER A 263 3.87 -1.83 -11.00
N TYR A 264 3.00 -1.48 -11.96
CA TYR A 264 3.30 -0.50 -12.99
C TYR A 264 3.64 0.88 -12.37
N PRO A 265 4.63 1.64 -12.89
CA PRO A 265 5.50 1.30 -14.03
C PRO A 265 6.58 0.27 -13.64
N TYR A 266 6.70 -0.79 -14.46
CA TYR A 266 7.57 -1.94 -14.20
C TYR A 266 9.04 -1.56 -14.37
N ARG A 267 9.84 -1.80 -13.32
CA ARG A 267 11.23 -1.36 -13.28
C ARG A 267 12.17 -2.40 -12.67
N ALA A 268 13.42 -2.37 -13.11
CA ALA A 268 14.54 -3.02 -12.45
C ALA A 268 15.75 -2.09 -12.43
N PHE A 269 16.66 -2.33 -11.50
CA PHE A 269 17.85 -1.50 -11.35
C PHE A 269 19.12 -2.34 -11.46
N VAL A 270 20.14 -1.80 -12.11
CA VAL A 270 21.48 -2.39 -12.20
C VAL A 270 22.51 -1.41 -11.65
N ALA A 271 23.30 -1.86 -10.69
CA ALA A 271 24.39 -1.07 -10.14
C ALA A 271 25.54 -0.97 -11.17
N PRO A 272 26.06 0.23 -11.49
CA PRO A 272 27.11 0.37 -12.50
C PRO A 272 28.38 -0.41 -12.18
N ASP A 273 28.78 -0.43 -10.91
CA ASP A 273 29.93 -1.18 -10.39
C ASP A 273 29.79 -2.71 -10.50
N SER A 274 28.57 -3.21 -10.74
CA SER A 274 28.33 -4.62 -11.02
C SER A 274 28.75 -5.05 -12.43
N LEU A 275 29.06 -4.08 -13.32
CA LEU A 275 29.47 -4.28 -14.70
C LEU A 275 30.78 -3.55 -14.97
N ALA A 276 31.68 -4.13 -15.77
CA ALA A 276 32.88 -3.40 -16.18
C ALA A 276 32.52 -2.16 -17.01
N ALA A 277 33.27 -1.07 -16.87
CA ALA A 277 33.10 0.12 -17.68
C ALA A 277 33.25 -0.22 -19.18
N GLY A 278 32.32 0.22 -20.00
CA GLY A 278 32.24 -0.08 -21.43
C GLY A 278 31.72 -1.49 -21.77
N ALA A 279 31.40 -2.33 -20.79
CA ALA A 279 30.85 -3.66 -21.06
C ALA A 279 29.42 -3.58 -21.59
N THR A 280 29.12 -4.38 -22.61
CA THR A 280 27.76 -4.57 -23.13
C THR A 280 27.14 -5.80 -22.48
N SER A 281 25.90 -5.64 -22.01
CA SER A 281 25.06 -6.71 -21.48
C SER A 281 23.80 -6.86 -22.34
N ARG A 282 23.28 -8.09 -22.40
CA ARG A 282 21.98 -8.38 -23.01
C ARG A 282 20.91 -8.36 -21.94
N ILE A 283 19.77 -7.77 -22.24
CA ILE A 283 18.61 -7.68 -21.35
C ILE A 283 17.35 -8.14 -22.05
N VAL A 284 16.42 -8.66 -21.27
CA VAL A 284 15.09 -9.03 -21.74
C VAL A 284 14.09 -8.88 -20.60
N ALA A 285 12.87 -8.48 -20.93
CA ALA A 285 11.74 -8.49 -20.02
C ALA A 285 10.78 -9.64 -20.37
N VAL A 286 10.11 -10.18 -19.35
CA VAL A 286 9.18 -11.31 -19.50
C VAL A 286 7.93 -11.02 -18.67
N SER A 287 6.78 -10.87 -19.34
CA SER A 287 5.48 -10.71 -18.69
C SER A 287 4.91 -12.07 -18.31
N ARG A 288 4.32 -12.15 -17.11
CA ARG A 288 3.49 -13.27 -16.64
C ARG A 288 2.10 -12.74 -16.29
N PHE A 289 1.08 -13.29 -16.93
CA PHE A 289 -0.32 -12.92 -16.74
C PHE A 289 -1.02 -13.83 -15.72
N ALA A 290 -2.21 -13.42 -15.27
CA ALA A 290 -3.01 -14.16 -14.30
C ALA A 290 -3.45 -15.56 -14.79
N ASP A 291 -3.59 -15.75 -16.10
CA ASP A 291 -3.89 -17.06 -16.69
C ASP A 291 -2.66 -17.99 -16.78
N GLY A 292 -1.51 -17.57 -16.23
CA GLY A 292 -0.25 -18.31 -16.25
C GLY A 292 0.56 -18.16 -17.54
N THR A 293 0.03 -17.45 -18.55
CA THR A 293 0.77 -17.22 -19.80
C THR A 293 2.00 -16.38 -19.54
N VAL A 294 3.08 -16.75 -20.22
CA VAL A 294 4.35 -16.02 -20.19
C VAL A 294 4.64 -15.50 -21.60
N VAL A 295 4.92 -14.21 -21.72
CA VAL A 295 5.29 -13.56 -22.98
C VAL A 295 6.64 -12.88 -22.80
N ARG A 296 7.59 -13.25 -23.64
CA ARG A 296 8.96 -12.71 -23.63
C ARG A 296 9.06 -11.57 -24.63
N GLY A 297 9.71 -10.49 -24.23
CA GLY A 297 10.13 -9.44 -25.14
C GLY A 297 11.29 -9.85 -26.05
N ASP A 298 11.70 -8.92 -26.91
CA ASP A 298 12.95 -9.05 -27.64
C ASP A 298 14.16 -8.79 -26.74
N ILE A 299 15.31 -9.32 -27.15
CA ILE A 299 16.57 -9.10 -26.45
C ILE A 299 17.13 -7.76 -26.90
N THR A 300 17.39 -6.87 -25.95
CA THR A 300 18.04 -5.58 -26.16
C THR A 300 19.45 -5.63 -25.58
N THR A 301 20.38 -4.87 -26.15
CA THR A 301 21.73 -4.67 -25.60
C THR A 301 21.82 -3.32 -24.92
N PHE A 302 22.43 -3.25 -23.73
CA PHE A 302 22.81 -2.00 -23.08
C PHE A 302 24.29 -2.01 -22.73
N THR A 303 24.94 -0.85 -22.79
CA THR A 303 26.37 -0.70 -22.47
C THR A 303 26.51 0.12 -21.20
N ASN A 304 27.33 -0.35 -20.26
CA ASN A 304 27.66 0.41 -19.07
C ASN A 304 28.59 1.58 -19.43
N THR A 305 28.06 2.80 -19.53
CA THR A 305 28.84 4.03 -19.79
C THR A 305 29.17 4.82 -18.52
N LYS A 306 28.88 4.26 -17.34
CA LYS A 306 29.19 4.84 -16.03
C LYS A 306 30.48 4.22 -15.49
#